data_AF-Q9ZQ27-F1
#
_entry.id   AF-Q9ZQ27-F1
#
_cell.length_a   1.000
_cell.length_b   1.000
_cell.length_c   1.000
_cell.angle_alpha   90.00
_cell.angle_beta   90.00
_cell.angle_gamma   90.00
#
_symmetry.space_group_name_H-M   'P 1'
#
loop_
_entity.id
_entity.type
_entity.pdbx_description
1 polymer ?
#
loop_
_entity_poly.entity_id
_entity_poly.type
_entity_poly.pdbx_seq_one_letter_code
_entity_poly.pdbx_strand_id
1 'polypeptide(L)' 'MIEKHGVRCFELSRKLAEETNIYKGITLLFNNPVDNRKPKERWRLYHFKDGEPLKETLCIHYQICYLFGRERKIRHSY' A
#
# COMPACT_ATOMS: atom_id res chain seq x y z
N MET A 1 5.58 -37.33 6.44
CA MET A 1 4.80 -36.07 6.39
C MET A 1 4.15 -36.02 5.02
N ILE A 2 2.83 -35.83 4.93
CA ILE A 2 2.03 -36.19 3.73
C ILE A 2 2.47 -35.39 2.48
N GLU A 3 3.14 -36.08 1.55
CA GLU A 3 3.40 -35.63 0.19
C GLU A 3 2.08 -35.69 -0.61
N LYS A 4 1.46 -34.53 -0.90
CA LYS A 4 0.34 -34.45 -1.85
C LYS A 4 0.87 -34.48 -3.29
N HIS A 5 1.31 -35.64 -3.75
CA HIS A 5 1.43 -35.91 -5.19
C HIS A 5 0.02 -36.16 -5.77
N GLY A 6 -0.45 -35.37 -6.75
CA GLY A 6 -1.42 -35.92 -7.72
C GLY A 6 -2.45 -35.01 -8.41
N VAL A 7 -2.76 -33.79 -7.96
CA VAL A 7 -3.77 -32.94 -8.65
C VAL A 7 -3.10 -31.70 -9.24
N ARG A 8 -3.07 -31.60 -10.57
CA ARG A 8 -2.66 -30.36 -11.27
C ARG A 8 -3.73 -29.31 -11.06
N CYS A 9 -3.42 -28.29 -10.26
CA CYS A 9 -4.22 -27.09 -10.16
C CYS A 9 -3.64 -26.02 -11.11
N PHE A 10 -4.45 -25.53 -12.04
CA PHE A 10 -4.10 -24.44 -12.97
C PHE A 10 -4.68 -23.09 -12.53
N GLU A 11 -5.24 -23.03 -11.33
CA GLU A 11 -5.71 -21.77 -10.77
C GLU A 11 -4.52 -20.88 -10.41
N LEU A 12 -4.76 -19.57 -10.45
CA LEU A 12 -3.78 -18.57 -10.05
C LEU A 12 -3.50 -18.72 -8.55
N SER A 13 -2.34 -19.28 -8.21
CA SER A 13 -1.96 -19.59 -6.82
C SER A 13 -1.78 -18.35 -5.93
N ARG A 14 -1.67 -17.16 -6.52
CA ARG A 14 -1.31 -15.88 -5.86
C ARG A 14 0.02 -15.88 -5.08
N LYS A 15 0.70 -17.01 -4.92
CA LYS A 15 1.96 -17.13 -4.18
C LYS A 15 3.05 -16.19 -4.69
N LEU A 16 3.19 -16.06 -6.00
CA LEU A 16 4.16 -15.11 -6.58
C LEU A 16 3.79 -13.64 -6.30
N ALA A 17 2.48 -13.32 -6.29
CA ALA A 17 2.02 -11.99 -5.93
C ALA A 17 2.24 -11.69 -4.44
N GLU A 18 2.12 -12.72 -3.58
CA GLU A 18 2.41 -12.61 -2.14
C GLU A 18 3.88 -12.31 -1.85
N GLU A 19 4.79 -12.88 -2.62
CA GLU A 19 6.25 -12.72 -2.46
C GLU A 19 6.80 -11.40 -3.01
N THR A 20 6.13 -10.80 -4.01
CA THR A 20 6.68 -9.64 -4.75
C THR A 20 6.46 -8.30 -4.06
N ASN A 21 5.39 -8.14 -3.29
CA ASN A 21 4.98 -6.83 -2.74
C ASN A 21 4.81 -6.88 -1.21
N ILE A 22 5.89 -7.22 -0.50
CA ILE A 22 5.88 -7.26 0.96
C ILE A 22 6.47 -5.97 1.50
N TYR A 23 5.71 -5.26 2.32
CA TYR A 23 6.18 -4.09 3.06
C TYR A 23 6.06 -4.34 4.57
N LYS A 24 7.17 -4.25 5.29
CA LYS A 24 7.24 -4.51 6.74
C LYS A 24 6.58 -5.85 7.16
N GLY A 25 6.77 -6.89 6.34
CA GLY A 25 6.21 -8.22 6.57
C GLY A 25 4.72 -8.38 6.24
N ILE A 26 4.11 -7.38 5.59
CA ILE A 26 2.72 -7.42 5.16
C ILE A 26 2.67 -7.35 3.64
N THR A 27 2.02 -8.33 3.01
CA THR A 27 1.77 -8.31 1.58
C THR A 27 0.78 -7.19 1.23
N LEU A 28 1.23 -6.25 0.42
CA LEU A 28 0.39 -5.22 -0.19
C LEU A 28 -0.21 -5.76 -1.49
N LEU A 29 -1.50 -5.53 -1.69
CA LEU A 29 -2.22 -5.99 -2.89
C LEU A 29 -1.96 -5.10 -4.11
N PHE A 30 -1.65 -3.83 -3.88
CA PHE A 30 -1.47 -2.84 -4.92
C PHE A 30 0.02 -2.60 -5.20
N ASN A 31 0.41 -2.77 -6.46
CA ASN A 31 1.72 -2.37 -6.97
C ASN A 31 1.57 -1.07 -7.74
N ASN A 32 2.49 -0.12 -7.51
CA ASN A 32 2.56 1.06 -8.34
C ASN A 32 2.93 0.66 -9.77
N PRO A 33 2.23 1.16 -10.80
CA PRO A 33 2.67 0.98 -12.17
C PRO A 33 4.02 1.70 -12.39
N VAL A 34 4.80 1.19 -13.33
CA VAL A 34 6.20 1.61 -13.56
C VAL A 34 6.34 3.04 -14.07
N ASP A 35 5.27 3.62 -14.58
CA ASP A 35 5.17 4.98 -15.10
C ASP A 35 4.74 6.00 -14.04
N ASN A 36 4.45 5.58 -12.80
CA ASN A 36 4.12 6.49 -11.71
C ASN A 36 5.25 7.49 -11.44
N ARG A 37 4.90 8.78 -11.37
CA ARG A 37 5.84 9.88 -11.12
C ARG A 37 5.32 10.77 -10.00
N LYS A 38 6.24 11.39 -9.25
CA LYS A 38 5.85 12.41 -8.29
C LYS A 38 5.23 13.59 -9.03
N PRO A 39 4.07 14.10 -8.58
CA PRO A 39 3.47 15.26 -9.21
C PRO A 39 4.39 16.47 -9.04
N LYS A 40 4.43 17.34 -10.06
CA LYS A 40 5.21 18.59 -9.99
C LYS A 40 4.54 19.62 -9.09
N GLU A 41 3.21 19.62 -9.12
CA GLU A 41 2.39 20.54 -8.34
C GLU A 41 2.42 20.19 -6.86
N ARG A 42 2.60 21.21 -6.02
CA ARG A 42 2.78 21.05 -4.57
C ARG A 42 1.46 21.04 -3.81
N TRP A 43 0.56 20.14 -4.19
CA TRP A 43 -0.75 20.01 -3.56
C TRP A 43 -0.63 19.66 -2.07
N ARG A 44 -1.55 20.24 -1.30
CA ARG A 44 -1.68 20.12 0.15
C ARG A 44 -3.14 19.79 0.47
N LEU A 45 -3.37 18.73 1.22
CA LEU A 45 -4.70 18.37 1.71
C LEU A 45 -4.90 18.95 3.11
N TYR A 46 -5.86 19.88 3.20
CA TYR A 46 -6.42 20.33 4.46
C TYR A 46 -7.52 19.36 4.86
N HIS A 47 -7.18 18.36 5.66
CA HIS A 47 -8.15 17.40 6.16
C HIS A 47 -8.76 17.86 7.48
N PHE A 48 -10.04 17.54 7.63
CA PHE A 48 -10.84 17.87 8.79
C PHE A 48 -11.19 16.60 9.55
N LYS A 49 -11.34 16.73 10.86
CA LYS A 49 -11.86 15.68 11.71
C LYS A 49 -12.86 16.31 12.68
N ASP A 50 -14.07 15.75 12.73
CA ASP A 50 -15.14 16.22 13.63
C ASP A 50 -15.48 17.72 13.43
N GLY A 51 -15.38 18.21 12.19
CA GLY A 51 -15.65 19.61 11.83
C GLY A 51 -14.47 20.57 11.97
N GLU A 52 -13.41 20.15 12.67
CA GLU A 52 -12.22 20.97 12.92
C GLU A 52 -11.09 20.61 11.93
N PRO A 53 -10.36 21.62 11.40
CA PRO A 53 -9.17 21.36 10.60
C PRO A 53 -8.09 20.75 11.49
N LEU A 54 -7.50 19.63 11.07
CA LEU A 54 -6.33 19.10 11.76
C LEU A 54 -5.11 20.01 11.50
N LYS A 55 -4.26 20.16 12.53
CA LYS A 55 -3.09 21.06 12.49
C LYS A 55 -2.12 20.75 11.36
N GLU A 56 -1.93 19.47 11.07
CA GLU A 56 -0.98 19.00 10.07
C GLU A 56 -1.63 18.93 8.71
N THR A 57 -1.06 19.63 7.74
CA THR A 57 -1.51 19.56 6.35
C THR A 57 -0.77 18.43 5.64
N LEU A 58 -1.49 17.53 4.96
CA LEU A 58 -0.85 16.42 4.24
C LEU A 58 -0.35 16.89 2.88
N CYS A 59 0.97 16.89 2.70
CA CYS A 59 1.61 17.15 1.41
C CYS A 59 1.60 15.87 0.55
N ILE A 60 0.65 15.75 -0.38
CA ILE A 60 0.49 14.55 -1.22
C ILE A 60 1.50 14.44 -2.37
N HIS A 61 2.31 15.47 -2.60
CA HIS A 61 3.25 15.52 -3.70
C HIS A 61 4.61 14.87 -3.38
N TYR A 62 4.86 14.52 -2.13
CA TYR A 62 6.13 13.93 -1.71
C TYR A 62 6.27 12.46 -2.08
N GLN A 63 5.16 11.73 -2.18
CA GLN A 63 5.14 10.32 -2.52
C GLN A 63 4.23 10.07 -3.73
N ILE A 64 4.46 8.96 -4.42
CA ILE A 64 3.64 8.55 -5.56
C ILE A 64 2.38 7.80 -5.13
N CYS A 65 2.37 7.22 -3.93
CA CYS A 65 1.32 6.37 -3.44
C CYS A 65 1.22 6.51 -1.92
N TYR A 66 -0.01 6.45 -1.43
CA TYR A 66 -0.35 6.55 -0.02
C TYR A 66 -1.26 5.38 0.33
N LEU A 67 -0.99 4.73 1.46
CA LEU A 67 -1.85 3.68 2.00
C LEU A 67 -2.64 4.25 3.17
N PHE A 68 -3.97 4.23 3.06
CA PHE A 68 -4.87 4.45 4.18
C PHE A 68 -5.33 3.10 4.71
N GLY A 69 -5.21 2.88 6.01
CA GLY A 69 -5.54 1.59 6.59
C GLY A 69 -5.50 1.61 8.11
N ARG A 70 -5.91 0.47 8.69
CA ARG A 70 -5.94 0.26 10.15
C ARG A 70 -4.63 -0.27 10.71
N GLU A 71 -3.76 -0.79 9.85
CA GLU A 71 -2.55 -1.50 10.24
C GLU A 71 -1.48 -0.55 10.77
N ARG A 72 -1.19 -0.64 12.08
CA ARG A 72 -0.30 0.30 12.78
C ARG A 72 1.16 0.08 12.42
N LYS A 73 1.58 -1.13 12.01
CA LYS A 73 2.97 -1.42 11.60
C LYS A 73 3.41 -0.63 10.38
N ILE A 74 2.48 -0.38 9.46
CA ILE A 74 2.73 0.31 8.18
C ILE A 74 2.71 1.83 8.34
N ARG A 75 2.14 2.35 9.43
CA ARG A 75 2.02 3.79 9.70
C ARG A 75 3.37 4.48 9.48
N HIS A 76 3.36 5.50 8.61
CA HIS A 76 4.47 6.45 8.54
C HIS A 76 4.39 7.34 9.78
N SER A 77 5.48 7.39 10.52
CA SER A 77 5.68 8.35 11.60
C SER A 77 5.92 9.70 10.94
N TYR A 78 4.89 10.52 10.83
CA TYR A 78 5.05 11.96 10.95
C TYR A 78 4.77 12.33 12.40
#